data_AF-A0A4Q3HH53-F1
#
_entry.id   AF-A0A4Q3HH53-F1
#
_cell.length_a   1.000
_cell.length_b   1.000
_cell.length_c   1.000
_cell.angle_alpha   90.00
_cell.angle_beta   90.00
_cell.angle_gamma   90.00
#
_symmetry.space_group_name_H-M   'P 1'
#
loop_
_entity.id
_entity.type
_entity.pdbx_description
1 polymer ?
#
loop_
_entity_poly.entity_id
_entity_poly.type
_entity_poly.pdbx_seq_one_letter_code
_entity_poly.pdbx_strand_id
1 'polypeptide(L)'
;MRFDGTALGVGDIRNPVYCGRSCVSFGAGVASESDLTTKGLYIQEELTYDDRLIFTVGGRYDHAETESTSYGTDYDAVDENFSKRAGVTYKATSEVSVYANYSESFLPVAANRSYFIGTPKPQEGRQYEIGIKYEPTGIDALFTAALFDLTQTNVAQWAPDYSAQYQVGKINVRGLELEAKVALSNRINFTAGYSYLDAEIEE
;
A
#
# COMPACT_ATOMS: atom_id res chain seq x y z
N MET A 1 -15.56 -9.86 -21.13
CA MET A 1 -14.57 -10.70 -21.83
C MET A 1 -13.35 -9.84 -22.14
N ARG A 2 -12.24 -10.04 -21.41
CA ARG A 2 -10.97 -9.42 -21.76
C ARG A 2 -10.29 -10.35 -22.78
N PHE A 3 -9.71 -9.76 -23.82
CA PHE A 3 -8.90 -10.48 -24.79
C PHE A 3 -7.45 -10.10 -24.53
N ASP A 4 -6.65 -11.08 -24.16
CA ASP A 4 -5.20 -10.99 -24.07
C ASP A 4 -4.55 -11.49 -25.37
N GLY A 5 -3.40 -10.92 -25.69
CA GLY A 5 -2.68 -11.23 -26.90
C GLY A 5 -1.27 -10.64 -26.86
N THR A 6 -0.33 -11.31 -27.52
CA THR A 6 1.03 -10.80 -27.66
C THR A 6 1.13 -10.00 -28.95
N ALA A 7 1.76 -8.83 -28.87
CA ALA A 7 2.25 -8.10 -30.02
C ALA A 7 3.76 -8.30 -30.11
N LEU A 8 4.27 -8.48 -31.33
CA LEU A 8 5.71 -8.43 -31.55
C LEU A 8 6.23 -7.05 -31.12
N GLY A 9 7.40 -7.01 -30.49
CA GLY A 9 8.04 -5.75 -30.10
C GLY A 9 8.19 -4.82 -31.31
N VAL A 10 8.18 -3.50 -31.07
CA VAL A 10 8.20 -2.44 -32.11
C VAL A 10 9.44 -2.50 -33.03
N GLY A 11 10.42 -3.36 -32.72
CA GLY A 11 11.65 -3.49 -33.48
C GLY A 11 12.50 -2.23 -33.32
N ASP A 12 12.56 -1.40 -34.35
CA ASP A 12 13.22 -0.10 -34.30
C ASP A 12 12.25 0.99 -33.82
N ILE A 13 12.52 1.56 -32.64
CA ILE A 13 11.73 2.66 -32.07
C ILE A 13 11.76 3.94 -32.92
N ARG A 14 12.78 4.11 -33.78
CA ARG A 14 12.91 5.24 -34.70
C ARG A 14 12.23 5.00 -36.05
N ASN A 15 11.81 3.76 -36.34
CA ASN A 15 11.06 3.40 -37.53
C ASN A 15 10.05 2.27 -37.22
N PRO A 16 8.95 2.57 -36.51
CA PRO A 16 7.97 1.57 -36.11
C PRO A 16 7.25 0.99 -37.33
N VAL A 17 7.28 -0.34 -37.48
CA VAL A 17 6.51 -1.06 -38.50
C VAL A 17 5.15 -1.45 -37.94
N TYR A 18 4.09 -0.82 -38.45
CA TYR A 18 2.72 -1.09 -38.04
C TYR A 18 2.12 -2.26 -38.85
N CYS A 19 2.07 -3.45 -38.25
CA CYS A 19 1.52 -4.66 -38.85
C CYS A 19 0.01 -4.86 -38.57
N GLY A 20 -0.62 -3.93 -37.83
CA GLY A 20 -2.06 -3.98 -37.52
C GLY A 20 -2.48 -5.26 -36.78
N ARG A 21 -3.70 -5.76 -37.03
CA ARG A 21 -4.21 -6.98 -36.38
C ARG A 21 -3.46 -8.26 -36.78
N SER A 22 -2.67 -8.23 -37.86
CA SER A 22 -2.00 -9.42 -38.40
C SER A 22 -0.83 -9.90 -37.55
N CYS A 23 -0.28 -9.04 -36.68
CA CYS A 23 0.80 -9.36 -35.75
C CYS A 23 0.35 -9.42 -34.29
N VAL A 24 -0.96 -9.44 -34.06
CA VAL A 24 -1.56 -9.63 -32.75
C VAL A 24 -2.21 -11.01 -32.75
N SER A 25 -1.65 -11.94 -31.99
CA SER A 25 -2.33 -13.21 -31.72
C SER A 25 -3.30 -12.96 -30.56
N PHE A 26 -4.60 -13.15 -30.80
CA PHE A 26 -5.59 -13.14 -29.74
C PHE A 26 -5.69 -14.55 -29.16
N GLY A 27 -5.40 -14.70 -27.87
CA GLY A 27 -5.72 -15.92 -27.15
C GLY A 27 -7.23 -16.15 -27.13
N ALA A 28 -7.67 -17.38 -26.87
CA ALA A 28 -9.07 -17.63 -26.56
C ALA A 28 -9.44 -16.79 -25.34
N GLY A 29 -10.30 -15.77 -25.53
CA GLY A 29 -10.67 -14.85 -24.46
C GLY A 29 -11.26 -15.64 -23.30
N VAL A 30 -10.55 -15.67 -22.18
CA VAL A 30 -11.01 -16.36 -20.98
C VAL A 30 -11.80 -15.39 -20.11
N ALA A 31 -12.98 -15.83 -19.69
CA ALA A 31 -13.71 -15.15 -18.64
C ALA A 31 -13.12 -15.60 -17.31
N SER A 32 -12.43 -14.70 -16.63
CA SER A 32 -12.18 -14.79 -15.20
C SER A 32 -13.11 -13.81 -14.50
N GLU A 33 -13.85 -14.29 -13.53
CA GLU A 33 -14.67 -13.46 -12.64
C GLU A 33 -14.10 -13.58 -11.24
N SER A 34 -14.08 -12.49 -10.49
CA SER A 34 -13.67 -12.50 -9.10
C SER A 34 -14.43 -11.43 -8.35
N ASP A 35 -15.10 -11.88 -7.28
CA ASP A 35 -15.83 -11.06 -6.35
C ASP A 35 -15.11 -11.10 -4.99
N LEU A 36 -14.90 -9.92 -4.42
CA LEU A 36 -14.32 -9.75 -3.08
C LEU A 36 -15.35 -9.06 -2.19
N THR A 37 -15.80 -9.75 -1.16
CA THR A 37 -16.65 -9.19 -0.11
C THR A 37 -15.86 -9.06 1.19
N THR A 38 -15.77 -7.85 1.74
CA THR A 38 -15.07 -7.61 3.02
C THR A 38 -16.02 -7.04 4.06
N LYS A 39 -16.07 -7.69 5.23
CA LYS A 39 -16.81 -7.26 6.42
C LYS A 39 -15.79 -6.91 7.49
N GLY A 40 -15.96 -5.79 8.19
CA GLY A 40 -15.03 -5.44 9.25
C GLY A 40 -15.65 -4.67 10.41
N LEU A 41 -15.13 -4.93 11.60
CA LEU A 41 -15.49 -4.27 12.86
C LEU A 41 -14.25 -3.60 13.43
N TYR A 42 -14.38 -2.35 13.86
CA TYR A 42 -13.25 -1.58 14.39
C TYR A 42 -13.63 -0.83 15.66
N ILE A 43 -12.62 -0.61 16.50
CA ILE A 43 -12.68 0.24 17.68
C ILE A 43 -11.41 1.08 17.75
N GLN A 44 -11.56 2.35 18.15
CA GLN A 44 -10.43 3.23 18.45
C GLN A 44 -10.78 4.10 19.65
N GLU A 45 -9.80 4.32 20.51
CA GLU A 45 -9.84 5.26 21.61
C GLU A 45 -8.77 6.35 21.47
N GLU A 46 -9.25 7.59 21.55
CA GLU A 46 -8.57 8.90 21.70
C GLU A 46 -8.36 9.35 23.16
N LEU A 47 -7.20 9.24 23.80
CA LEU A 47 -7.00 9.80 25.16
C LEU A 47 -6.06 11.00 25.13
N THR A 48 -6.57 12.18 25.51
CA THR A 48 -5.73 13.36 25.77
C THR A 48 -5.52 13.56 27.28
N TYR A 49 -4.26 13.61 27.71
CA TYR A 49 -3.85 13.88 29.08
C TYR A 49 -3.08 15.20 29.17
N ASP A 50 -3.53 16.06 30.08
CA ASP A 50 -2.90 17.37 30.38
C ASP A 50 -2.71 18.26 29.14
N ASP A 51 -3.62 18.15 28.17
CA ASP A 51 -3.61 18.83 26.86
C ASP A 51 -2.36 18.62 25.99
N ARG A 52 -1.39 17.83 26.47
CA ARG A 52 -0.04 17.67 25.90
C ARG A 52 0.22 16.27 25.40
N LEU A 53 -0.29 15.25 26.07
CA LEU A 53 -0.08 13.84 25.71
C LEU A 53 -1.35 13.29 25.09
N ILE A 54 -1.26 12.83 23.84
CA ILE A 54 -2.36 12.22 23.11
C ILE A 54 -1.97 10.77 22.84
N PHE A 55 -2.74 9.83 23.38
CA PHE A 55 -2.60 8.41 23.14
C PHE A 55 -3.70 7.94 22.22
N THR A 56 -3.34 7.16 21.21
CA THR A 56 -4.30 6.54 20.29
C THR A 56 -4.08 5.04 20.32
N VAL A 57 -5.12 4.27 20.58
CA VAL A 57 -5.09 2.81 20.47
C VAL A 57 -6.32 2.37 19.70
N GLY A 58 -6.12 1.46 18.74
CA GLY A 58 -7.22 0.92 17.96
C GLY A 58 -6.94 -0.46 17.42
N GLY A 59 -8.02 -1.15 17.09
CA GLY A 59 -7.99 -2.46 16.47
C GLY A 59 -9.12 -2.59 15.46
N ARG A 60 -8.90 -3.40 14.43
CA ARG A 60 -9.89 -3.71 13.40
C ARG A 60 -9.80 -5.19 13.07
N TYR A 61 -10.94 -5.87 13.16
CA TYR A 61 -11.13 -7.21 12.64
C TYR A 61 -11.72 -7.12 11.24
N ASP A 62 -11.12 -7.83 10.28
CA ASP A 62 -11.60 -7.96 8.91
C ASP A 62 -11.84 -9.44 8.59
N HIS A 63 -12.93 -9.70 7.88
CA HIS A 63 -13.31 -10.98 7.29
C HIS A 63 -13.54 -10.76 5.80
N ALA A 64 -12.69 -11.33 4.96
CA ALA A 64 -12.68 -11.15 3.52
C ALA A 64 -12.96 -12.47 2.82
N GLU A 65 -14.06 -12.53 2.07
CA GLU A 65 -14.48 -13.66 1.25
C GLU A 65 -14.14 -13.32 -0.20
N THR A 66 -13.33 -14.15 -0.85
CA THR A 66 -13.02 -14.06 -2.28
C THR A 66 -13.66 -15.25 -2.98
N GLU A 67 -14.53 -14.98 -3.93
CA GLU A 67 -15.08 -15.97 -4.86
C GLU A 67 -14.45 -15.68 -6.22
N SER A 68 -13.91 -16.70 -6.90
CA SER A 68 -13.34 -16.48 -8.23
C SER A 68 -13.49 -17.69 -9.12
N THR A 69 -13.89 -17.46 -10.38
CA THR A 69 -14.00 -18.51 -11.38
C THR A 69 -12.96 -18.28 -12.45
N SER A 70 -12.13 -19.29 -12.72
CA SER A 70 -11.15 -19.27 -13.82
C SER A 70 -11.11 -20.60 -14.54
N TYR A 71 -11.13 -20.56 -15.88
CA TYR A 71 -11.16 -21.76 -16.73
C TYR A 71 -12.30 -22.74 -16.36
N GLY A 72 -13.44 -22.22 -15.86
CA GLY A 72 -14.57 -23.02 -15.39
C GLY A 72 -14.33 -23.75 -14.06
N THR A 73 -13.27 -23.40 -13.34
CA THR A 73 -12.95 -23.88 -11.99
C THR A 73 -13.16 -22.75 -10.99
N ASP A 74 -13.86 -23.03 -9.90
CA ASP A 74 -14.09 -22.08 -8.82
C ASP A 74 -12.96 -22.16 -7.78
N TYR A 75 -12.57 -21.00 -7.28
CA TYR A 75 -11.52 -20.78 -6.30
C TYR A 75 -12.05 -19.81 -5.24
N ASP A 76 -12.51 -20.38 -4.13
CA ASP A 76 -13.04 -19.62 -3.00
C ASP A 76 -11.99 -19.54 -1.89
N ALA A 77 -11.93 -18.41 -1.22
CA ALA A 77 -11.04 -18.19 -0.09
C ALA A 77 -11.65 -17.28 0.95
N VAL A 78 -11.34 -17.56 2.22
CA VAL A 78 -11.68 -16.72 3.35
C VAL A 78 -10.39 -16.31 4.03
N ASP A 79 -10.19 -15.01 4.14
CA ASP A 79 -9.05 -14.39 4.78
C ASP A 79 -9.54 -13.55 5.97
N GLU A 80 -9.00 -13.81 7.16
CA GLU A 80 -9.36 -13.10 8.39
C GLU A 80 -8.13 -12.44 8.99
N ASN A 81 -8.27 -11.21 9.49
CA ASN A 81 -7.16 -10.50 10.13
C ASN A 81 -7.61 -9.55 11.24
N PHE A 82 -6.77 -9.41 12.27
CA PHE A 82 -6.94 -8.40 13.30
C PHE A 82 -5.78 -7.40 13.27
N SER A 83 -6.00 -6.27 12.60
CA SER A 83 -5.03 -5.17 12.48
C SER A 83 -5.06 -4.26 13.71
N LYS A 84 -3.90 -3.86 14.20
CA LYS A 84 -3.75 -2.98 15.36
C LYS A 84 -3.07 -1.68 14.98
N ARG A 85 -3.37 -0.63 15.74
CA ARG A 85 -2.61 0.62 15.72
C ARG A 85 -2.47 1.17 17.12
N ALA A 86 -1.29 1.73 17.40
CA ALA A 86 -0.99 2.41 18.64
C ALA A 86 -0.14 3.64 18.33
N GLY A 87 -0.39 4.75 19.01
CA GLY A 87 0.36 5.98 18.81
C GLY A 87 0.39 6.83 20.07
N VAL A 88 1.45 7.60 20.20
CA VAL A 88 1.60 8.64 21.21
C VAL A 88 2.10 9.90 20.54
N THR A 89 1.45 11.02 20.85
CA THR A 89 1.88 12.36 20.46
C THR A 89 2.11 13.19 21.72
N TYR A 90 3.25 13.85 21.80
CA TYR A 90 3.59 14.81 22.84
C TYR A 90 3.71 16.20 22.23
N LYS A 91 2.84 17.12 22.66
CA LYS A 91 2.95 18.56 22.37
C LYS A 91 4.01 19.15 23.29
N ALA A 92 5.24 19.23 22.77
CA ALA A 92 6.38 19.78 23.50
C ALA A 92 6.18 21.28 23.76
N THR A 93 5.63 22.01 22.79
CA THR A 93 5.24 23.43 22.89
C THR A 93 3.89 23.66 22.20
N SER A 94 3.45 24.90 22.12
CA SER A 94 2.29 25.28 21.30
C SER A 94 2.53 25.11 19.79
N GLU A 95 3.78 25.02 19.36
CA GLU A 95 4.18 24.97 17.95
C GLU A 95 4.77 23.61 17.56
N VAL A 96 5.36 22.88 18.52
CA VAL A 96 6.11 21.66 18.26
C VAL A 96 5.39 20.47 18.89
N SER A 97 5.15 19.44 18.09
CA SER A 97 4.74 18.13 18.56
C SER A 97 5.66 17.04 18.03
N VAL A 98 5.93 16.04 18.86
CA VAL A 98 6.64 14.82 18.47
C VAL A 98 5.71 13.64 18.64
N TYR A 99 5.86 12.62 17.81
CA TYR A 99 5.03 11.45 17.88
C TYR A 99 5.81 10.18 17.57
N ALA A 100 5.26 9.06 18.05
CA ALA A 100 5.66 7.72 17.67
C ALA A 100 4.39 6.92 17.41
N ASN A 101 4.37 6.12 16.35
CA ASN A 101 3.23 5.25 16.04
C ASN A 101 3.68 3.88 15.54
N TYR A 102 2.76 2.93 15.71
CA TYR A 102 2.77 1.59 15.19
C TYR A 102 1.45 1.38 14.45
N SER A 103 1.50 0.80 13.26
CA SER A 103 0.30 0.41 12.53
C SER A 103 0.50 -0.87 11.74
N GLU A 104 -0.57 -1.66 11.65
CA GLU A 104 -0.67 -2.85 10.83
C GLU A 104 -1.64 -2.61 9.67
N SER A 105 -1.37 -3.22 8.52
CA SER A 105 -2.24 -3.23 7.36
C SER A 105 -2.46 -4.64 6.85
N PHE A 106 -3.58 -4.83 6.15
CA PHE A 106 -4.03 -6.11 5.62
C PHE A 106 -4.67 -5.88 4.26
N LEU A 107 -4.29 -6.69 3.29
CA LEU A 107 -4.84 -6.70 1.95
C LEU A 107 -5.13 -8.16 1.53
N PRO A 108 -6.40 -8.55 1.39
CA PRO A 108 -6.76 -9.89 0.94
C PRO A 108 -6.38 -10.08 -0.53
N VAL A 109 -6.16 -11.34 -0.94
CA VAL A 109 -5.75 -11.66 -2.31
C VAL A 109 -6.99 -11.78 -3.19
N ALA A 110 -7.32 -10.68 -3.90
CA ALA A 110 -8.41 -10.60 -4.88
C ALA A 110 -8.02 -11.06 -6.30
N ALA A 111 -6.76 -11.46 -6.49
CA ALA A 111 -6.27 -11.92 -7.79
C ALA A 111 -6.73 -13.36 -8.08
N ASN A 112 -6.80 -13.70 -9.36
CA ASN A 112 -7.11 -15.05 -9.82
C ASN A 112 -6.12 -16.06 -9.22
N ARG A 113 -6.61 -16.84 -8.24
CA ARG A 113 -5.79 -17.77 -7.44
C ARG A 113 -5.25 -18.95 -8.26
N SER A 114 -5.79 -19.22 -9.45
CA SER A 114 -5.31 -20.29 -10.34
C SER A 114 -3.86 -20.13 -10.78
N TYR A 115 -3.33 -18.89 -10.80
CA TYR A 115 -1.95 -18.63 -11.16
C TYR A 115 -0.98 -18.74 -9.99
N PHE A 116 -1.44 -18.81 -8.74
CA PHE A 116 -0.55 -18.86 -7.58
C PHE A 116 0.07 -20.24 -7.37
N ILE A 117 1.35 -20.25 -7.03
CA ILE A 117 2.02 -21.44 -6.51
C ILE A 117 1.58 -21.64 -5.05
N GLY A 118 0.75 -22.64 -4.81
CA GLY A 118 0.20 -22.94 -3.48
C GLY A 118 -0.99 -22.04 -3.10
N THR A 119 -1.34 -22.03 -1.81
CA THR A 119 -2.43 -21.19 -1.30
C THR A 119 -1.88 -19.82 -0.90
N PRO A 120 -2.22 -18.73 -1.62
CA PRO A 120 -1.70 -17.42 -1.30
C PRO A 120 -2.31 -16.90 0.00
N LYS A 121 -1.47 -16.25 0.81
CA LYS A 121 -1.85 -15.57 2.04
C LYS A 121 -2.13 -14.09 1.78
N PRO A 122 -2.92 -13.41 2.61
CA PRO A 122 -3.07 -11.97 2.55
C PRO A 122 -1.73 -11.23 2.66
N GLN A 123 -1.61 -10.10 1.97
CA GLN A 123 -0.48 -9.21 2.15
C GLN A 123 -0.68 -8.42 3.44
N GLU A 124 0.29 -8.52 4.36
CA GLU A 124 0.27 -7.77 5.62
C GLU A 124 1.39 -6.73 5.62
N GLY A 125 1.12 -5.55 6.17
CA GLY A 125 2.12 -4.52 6.44
C GLY A 125 2.24 -4.23 7.92
N ARG A 126 3.46 -3.91 8.38
CA ARG A 126 3.74 -3.43 9.74
C ARG A 126 4.66 -2.23 9.64
N GLN A 127 4.27 -1.13 10.27
CA GLN A 127 5.03 0.12 10.24
C GLN A 127 5.30 0.62 11.65
N TYR A 128 6.54 1.03 11.86
CA TYR A 128 6.94 1.88 12.98
C TYR A 128 7.32 3.25 12.42
N GLU A 129 6.87 4.31 13.06
CA GLU A 129 7.20 5.67 12.64
C GLU A 129 7.42 6.56 13.86
N ILE A 130 8.46 7.40 13.79
CA ILE A 130 8.67 8.50 14.72
C ILE A 130 8.77 9.79 13.92
N GLY A 131 8.17 10.86 14.42
CA GLY A 131 8.18 12.12 13.69
C GLY A 131 8.02 13.34 14.57
N ILE A 132 8.27 14.48 13.96
CA ILE A 132 8.11 15.81 14.53
C ILE A 132 7.28 16.65 13.58
N LYS A 133 6.39 17.47 14.14
CA LYS A 133 5.60 18.46 13.43
C LYS A 133 5.85 19.82 14.07
N TYR A 134 6.05 20.82 13.23
CA TYR A 134 6.27 22.21 13.63
C TYR A 134 5.30 23.13 12.90
N GLU A 135 4.49 23.85 13.67
CA GLU A 135 3.52 24.84 13.22
C GLU A 135 3.85 26.17 13.92
N PRO A 136 4.61 27.08 13.28
CA PRO A 136 5.03 28.34 13.89
C PRO A 136 3.85 29.29 14.17
N THR A 137 3.87 29.97 15.31
CA THR A 137 2.85 30.98 15.61
C THR A 137 3.03 32.20 14.70
N GLY A 138 1.95 32.67 14.09
CA GLY A 138 1.93 33.90 13.30
C GLY A 138 2.29 33.75 11.82
N ILE A 139 2.59 32.53 11.37
CA ILE A 139 2.73 32.17 9.96
C ILE A 139 1.88 30.94 9.70
N ASP A 140 1.07 30.94 8.65
CA ASP A 140 0.34 29.75 8.21
C ASP A 140 1.30 28.80 7.49
N ALA A 141 1.93 27.93 8.29
CA ALA A 141 2.93 26.98 7.84
C ALA A 141 2.89 25.69 8.67
N LEU A 142 3.21 24.58 8.03
CA LEU A 142 3.41 23.27 8.65
C LEU A 142 4.66 22.63 8.09
N PHE A 143 5.55 22.22 8.98
CA PHE A 143 6.75 21.45 8.66
C PHE A 143 6.67 20.09 9.35
N THR A 144 7.00 19.03 8.64
CA THR A 144 7.05 17.68 9.20
C THR A 144 8.37 17.01 8.85
N ALA A 145 8.84 16.17 9.76
CA ALA A 145 9.93 15.23 9.51
C ALA A 145 9.59 13.90 10.18
N ALA A 146 9.74 12.79 9.47
CA ALA A 146 9.43 11.46 9.96
C ALA A 146 10.48 10.45 9.53
N LEU A 147 10.84 9.55 10.45
CA LEU A 147 11.60 8.34 10.18
C LEU A 147 10.64 7.16 10.30
N PHE A 148 10.69 6.23 9.35
CA PHE A 148 9.84 5.06 9.36
C PHE A 148 10.58 3.79 8.98
N ASP A 149 10.05 2.67 9.45
CA ASP A 149 10.41 1.31 9.10
C ASP A 149 9.12 0.57 8.76
N LEU A 150 8.96 0.19 7.49
CA LEU A 150 7.79 -0.49 6.96
C LEU A 150 8.21 -1.87 6.44
N THR A 151 7.62 -2.93 6.98
CA THR A 151 7.77 -4.29 6.47
C THR A 151 6.46 -4.77 5.88
N GLN A 152 6.49 -5.20 4.62
CA GLN A 152 5.39 -5.90 3.95
C GLN A 152 5.74 -7.38 3.80
N THR A 153 4.75 -8.25 3.96
CA THR A 153 4.88 -9.71 3.79
C THR A 153 3.90 -10.22 2.76
N ASN A 154 4.21 -11.38 2.16
CA ASN A 154 3.34 -12.08 1.21
C ASN A 154 3.02 -11.25 -0.06
N VAL A 155 3.95 -10.39 -0.49
CA VAL A 155 3.75 -9.55 -1.69
C VAL A 155 3.76 -10.43 -2.93
N ALA A 156 2.69 -10.35 -3.73
CA ALA A 156 2.54 -11.18 -4.92
C ALA A 156 3.42 -10.68 -6.08
N GLN A 157 4.18 -11.59 -6.69
CA GLN A 157 5.05 -11.33 -7.83
C GLN A 157 4.82 -12.37 -8.93
N TRP A 158 4.83 -11.94 -10.18
CA TRP A 158 4.82 -12.85 -11.33
C TRP A 158 6.20 -13.46 -11.55
N ALA A 159 6.22 -14.75 -11.88
CA ALA A 159 7.39 -15.39 -12.48
C ALA A 159 7.82 -14.63 -13.75
N PRO A 160 9.12 -14.55 -14.08
CA PRO A 160 9.60 -13.81 -15.25
C PRO A 160 8.98 -14.26 -16.59
N ASP A 161 8.54 -15.52 -16.67
CA ASP A 161 7.86 -16.10 -17.83
C ASP A 161 6.33 -15.94 -17.79
N TYR A 162 5.80 -15.27 -16.77
CA TYR A 162 4.38 -15.05 -16.51
C TYR A 162 3.56 -16.34 -16.37
N SER A 163 4.20 -17.48 -16.08
CA SER A 163 3.51 -18.76 -15.92
C SER A 163 2.73 -18.88 -14.61
N ALA A 164 3.22 -18.22 -13.55
CA ALA A 164 2.66 -18.30 -12.22
C ALA A 164 2.96 -17.05 -11.39
N GLN A 165 2.23 -16.88 -10.30
CA GLN A 165 2.48 -15.92 -9.23
C GLN A 165 3.05 -16.65 -8.00
N TYR A 166 3.97 -16.02 -7.31
CA TYR A 166 4.48 -16.46 -6.01
C TYR A 166 4.48 -15.27 -5.05
N GLN A 167 4.61 -15.56 -3.76
CA GLN A 167 4.68 -14.52 -2.72
C GLN A 167 6.11 -14.40 -2.24
N VAL A 168 6.69 -13.21 -2.34
CA VAL A 168 8.00 -12.93 -1.73
C VAL A 168 7.84 -12.88 -0.21
N GLY A 169 8.88 -13.33 0.50
CA GLY A 169 8.88 -13.44 1.96
C GLY A 169 8.57 -12.11 2.62
N LYS A 170 9.48 -11.15 2.51
CA LYS A 170 9.38 -9.82 3.10
C LYS A 170 9.96 -8.75 2.19
N ILE A 171 9.34 -7.58 2.18
CA ILE A 171 9.91 -6.35 1.63
C ILE A 171 10.00 -5.35 2.77
N ASN A 172 11.22 -4.91 3.10
CA ASN A 172 11.45 -3.88 4.11
C ASN A 172 11.79 -2.55 3.43
N VAL A 173 11.21 -1.46 3.91
CA VAL A 173 11.51 -0.10 3.48
C VAL A 173 11.70 0.77 4.71
N ARG A 174 12.92 1.29 4.86
CA ARG A 174 13.24 2.31 5.88
C ARG A 174 13.46 3.63 5.22
N GLY A 175 13.02 4.71 5.84
CA GLY A 175 13.11 6.00 5.18
C GLY A 175 13.03 7.20 6.10
N LEU A 176 13.30 8.34 5.47
CA LEU A 176 13.11 9.68 5.99
C LEU A 176 12.19 10.45 5.04
N GLU A 177 11.18 11.09 5.61
CA GLU A 177 10.31 12.02 4.90
C GLU A 177 10.37 13.40 5.54
N LEU A 178 10.50 14.43 4.70
CA LEU A 178 10.44 15.84 5.08
C LEU A 178 9.35 16.50 4.24
N GLU A 179 8.47 17.28 4.86
CA GLU A 179 7.45 18.06 4.16
C GLU A 179 7.39 19.49 4.71
N ALA A 180 7.17 20.45 3.82
CA ALA A 180 6.93 21.84 4.15
C ALA A 180 5.71 22.34 3.36
N LYS A 181 4.74 22.93 4.06
CA LYS A 181 3.58 23.63 3.50
C LYS A 181 3.56 25.03 4.09
N VAL A 182 3.53 26.07 3.25
CA VAL A 182 3.63 27.47 3.69
C VAL A 182 2.73 28.36 2.83
N ALA A 183 1.87 29.14 3.46
CA ALA A 183 1.19 30.26 2.81
C ALA A 183 2.11 31.49 2.81
N LEU A 184 2.82 31.73 1.71
CA LEU A 184 3.74 32.86 1.57
C LEU A 184 3.01 34.22 1.52
N SER A 185 1.76 34.22 1.04
CA SER A 185 0.85 35.36 1.07
C SER A 185 -0.59 34.88 0.88
N ASN A 186 -1.58 35.78 0.97
CA ASN A 186 -3.00 35.49 0.73
C ASN A 186 -3.32 34.95 -0.69
N ARG A 187 -2.33 34.86 -1.58
CA ARG A 187 -2.50 34.42 -2.98
C ARG A 187 -1.47 33.39 -3.41
N ILE A 188 -0.48 33.07 -2.58
CA ILE A 188 0.64 32.21 -2.94
C ILE A 188 0.87 31.20 -1.83
N ASN A 189 0.70 29.93 -2.18
CA ASN A 189 1.01 28.80 -1.34
C ASN A 189 2.22 28.07 -1.92
N PHE A 190 3.08 27.58 -1.04
CA PHE A 190 4.28 26.82 -1.37
C PHE A 190 4.23 25.47 -0.66
N THR A 191 4.56 24.42 -1.40
CA THR A 191 4.70 23.06 -0.88
C THR A 191 5.98 22.44 -1.40
N ALA A 192 6.75 21.81 -0.51
CA ALA A 192 7.94 21.05 -0.84
C ALA A 192 7.96 19.75 -0.04
N GLY A 193 8.51 18.70 -0.65
CA GLY A 193 8.68 17.39 -0.02
C GLY A 193 10.00 16.76 -0.45
N TYR A 194 10.59 15.98 0.45
CA TYR A 194 11.78 15.17 0.20
C TYR A 194 11.63 13.82 0.87
N SER A 195 11.93 12.75 0.13
CA SER A 195 11.86 11.37 0.64
C SER A 195 13.15 10.64 0.31
N TYR A 196 13.72 9.99 1.31
CA TYR A 196 14.83 9.03 1.15
C TYR A 196 14.33 7.65 1.56
N LEU A 197 14.49 6.67 0.67
CA LEU A 197 13.96 5.31 0.81
C LEU A 197 15.09 4.30 0.62
N ASP A 198 15.32 3.49 1.63
CA ASP A 198 16.19 2.31 1.61
C ASP A 198 15.29 1.06 1.59
N ALA A 199 15.17 0.43 0.43
CA ALA A 199 14.26 -0.69 0.19
C ALA A 199 15.04 -1.99 -0.08
N GLU A 200 14.69 -3.04 0.64
CA GLU A 200 15.32 -4.36 0.55
C GLU A 200 14.26 -5.47 0.51
N ILE A 201 14.55 -6.54 -0.24
CA ILE A 201 13.76 -7.77 -0.21
C ILE A 201 14.48 -8.74 0.74
N GLU A 202 13.81 -9.10 1.83
CA GLU A 202 14.29 -10.09 2.80
C GLU A 202 13.62 -11.45 2.51
N GLU A 203 14.42 -12.52 2.36
CA GLU A 203 13.92 -13.90 2.17
C GLU A 203 13.41 -14.54 3.47
#